data_AF-A0A2R7T1Q8-F1
#
_entry.id   AF-A0A2R7T1Q8-F1
#
_cell.length_a   1.000
_cell.length_b   1.000
_cell.length_c   1.000
_cell.angle_alpha   90.00
_cell.angle_beta   90.00
_cell.angle_gamma   90.00
#
_symmetry.space_group_name_H-M   'P 1'
#
loop_
_entity.id
_entity.type
_entity.pdbx_description
1 polymer ?
#
loop_
_entity_poly.entity_id
_entity_poly.type
_entity_poly.pdbx_seq_one_letter_code
_entity_poly.pdbx_strand_id
1 'polypeptide(L)'
;MNAPHPLMPAAADAADTAHASDLPRLREIPYNYTSFSDREIVIRLLGPRAWQLLDTLRGERRTGRSARMLYEVLGDIWVVQRNPYLQDDLLDNPKRRGQLIEALHHRLGEVQKRRDPAADAQRDAAVGELLTAAHGAVAAFAEMFERVAVLRK
;
A
#
# COMPACT_ATOMS: atom_id res chain seq x y z
N MET A 1 61.86 7.51 32.29
CA MET A 1 60.75 8.44 32.00
C MET A 1 60.06 7.98 30.73
N ASN A 2 58.73 8.12 30.70
CA ASN A 2 57.74 7.36 29.91
C ASN A 2 58.02 7.09 28.43
N ALA A 3 57.66 5.85 28.05
CA ALA A 3 57.74 5.24 26.73
C ALA A 3 56.79 5.87 25.68
N PRO A 4 57.12 5.75 24.37
CA PRO A 4 56.16 6.04 23.31
C PRO A 4 55.07 4.96 23.27
N HIS A 5 53.81 5.40 23.26
CA HIS A 5 52.63 4.53 23.11
C HIS A 5 52.63 3.83 21.74
N PRO A 6 52.60 2.48 21.70
CA PRO A 6 52.16 1.77 20.51
C PRO A 6 50.62 1.71 20.47
N LEU A 7 50.04 2.14 19.35
CA LEU A 7 48.63 1.98 19.04
C LEU A 7 48.28 0.48 19.01
N MET A 8 47.38 0.03 19.89
CA MET A 8 46.77 -1.29 19.78
C MET A 8 45.82 -1.35 18.58
N PRO A 9 45.84 -2.42 17.77
CA PRO A 9 44.70 -2.78 16.95
C PRO A 9 43.68 -3.49 17.84
N ALA A 10 42.51 -2.90 18.04
CA ALA A 10 41.40 -3.59 18.69
C ALA A 10 40.89 -4.68 17.74
N ALA A 11 41.12 -5.94 18.12
CA ALA A 11 40.39 -7.09 17.60
C ALA A 11 39.18 -7.36 18.50
N ALA A 12 38.00 -7.46 17.92
CA ALA A 12 36.98 -8.45 18.29
C ALA A 12 35.82 -8.41 17.28
N ASP A 13 35.63 -9.55 16.64
CA ASP A 13 34.46 -10.00 15.89
C ASP A 13 33.12 -9.69 16.58
N ALA A 14 32.09 -9.44 15.76
CA ALA A 14 30.90 -10.29 15.63
C ALA A 14 29.63 -9.49 15.30
N ALA A 15 28.83 -10.07 14.40
CA ALA A 15 27.48 -9.69 13.94
C ALA A 15 27.44 -8.47 12.99
N ASP A 16 26.88 -8.54 11.78
CA ASP A 16 25.71 -9.31 11.39
C ASP A 16 25.81 -9.76 9.92
N THR A 17 26.14 -11.03 9.74
CA THR A 17 26.00 -11.75 8.47
C THR A 17 24.53 -12.14 8.33
N ALA A 18 23.66 -11.21 7.95
CA ALA A 18 22.26 -11.51 7.63
C ALA A 18 21.73 -10.65 6.48
N HIS A 19 22.34 -10.78 5.30
CA HIS A 19 21.63 -10.54 4.02
C HIS A 19 21.44 -11.84 3.23
N ALA A 20 21.41 -12.97 3.93
CA ALA A 20 21.07 -14.26 3.35
C ALA A 20 19.59 -14.59 3.66
N SER A 21 18.70 -14.07 2.81
CA SER A 21 17.40 -14.66 2.39
C SER A 21 16.33 -13.61 2.08
N ASP A 22 16.65 -12.59 1.27
CA ASP A 22 15.60 -11.79 0.64
C ASP A 22 15.60 -12.06 -0.87
N LEU A 23 15.35 -13.33 -1.23
CA LEU A 23 14.53 -13.53 -2.42
C LEU A 23 13.22 -12.81 -2.10
N PRO A 24 12.90 -11.67 -2.75
CA PRO A 24 11.78 -10.86 -2.35
C PRO A 24 10.57 -11.76 -2.41
N ARG A 25 9.91 -12.02 -1.27
CA ARG A 25 8.54 -12.55 -1.31
C ARG A 25 7.79 -11.61 -2.25
N LEU A 26 7.31 -12.14 -3.37
CA LEU A 26 6.59 -11.37 -4.39
C LEU A 26 5.54 -10.52 -3.67
N ARG A 27 5.78 -9.21 -3.57
CA ARG A 27 4.89 -8.27 -2.90
C ARG A 27 3.66 -8.10 -3.77
N GLU A 28 2.49 -8.09 -3.14
CA GLU A 28 1.22 -7.93 -3.84
C GLU A 28 0.92 -6.43 -4.05
N ILE A 29 1.35 -5.57 -3.11
CA ILE A 29 1.23 -4.12 -3.20
C ILE A 29 2.42 -3.53 -3.98
N PRO A 30 2.18 -2.85 -5.12
CA PRO A 30 3.22 -2.15 -5.85
C PRO A 30 3.87 -1.03 -5.01
N TYR A 31 5.15 -0.77 -5.27
CA TYR A 31 5.90 0.35 -4.69
C TYR A 31 5.98 0.35 -3.14
N ASN A 32 5.73 -0.79 -2.49
CA ASN A 32 5.95 -0.94 -1.07
C ASN A 32 7.43 -1.13 -0.75
N TYR A 33 8.12 -0.01 -0.49
CA TYR A 33 9.51 0.02 -0.03
C TYR A 33 9.63 0.20 1.49
N THR A 34 8.53 0.04 2.23
CA THR A 34 8.49 0.24 3.68
C THR A 34 8.67 -1.07 4.44
N SER A 35 8.99 -1.00 5.73
CA SER A 35 9.02 -2.17 6.62
C SER A 35 7.65 -2.79 6.87
N PHE A 36 6.57 -2.16 6.42
CA PHE A 36 5.22 -2.67 6.60
C PHE A 36 4.91 -3.81 5.63
N SER A 37 4.30 -4.86 6.16
CA SER A 37 3.74 -5.94 5.34
C SER A 37 2.50 -5.48 4.57
N ASP A 38 2.19 -6.18 3.48
CA ASP A 38 0.99 -5.87 2.68
C ASP A 38 -0.28 -6.02 3.52
N ARG A 39 -0.30 -7.01 4.42
CA ARG A 39 -1.35 -7.18 5.45
C ARG A 39 -1.51 -5.92 6.30
N GLU A 40 -0.41 -5.41 6.84
CA GLU A 40 -0.43 -4.23 7.69
C GLU A 40 -0.89 -2.98 6.96
N ILE A 41 -0.52 -2.81 5.69
CA ILE A 41 -0.98 -1.70 4.86
C ILE A 41 -2.48 -1.81 4.60
N VAL A 42 -2.97 -2.98 4.19
CA VAL A 42 -4.40 -3.24 3.99
C VAL A 42 -5.19 -2.96 5.26
N ILE A 43 -4.73 -3.44 6.41
CA ILE A 43 -5.43 -3.23 7.69
C ILE A 43 -5.47 -1.75 8.05
N ARG A 44 -4.40 -0.99 7.80
CA ARG A 44 -4.39 0.45 8.07
C ARG A 44 -5.29 1.25 7.13
N LEU A 45 -5.35 0.88 5.85
CA LEU A 45 -6.12 1.62 4.85
C LEU A 45 -7.61 1.23 4.83
N LEU A 46 -7.91 -0.07 4.94
CA LEU A 46 -9.25 -0.64 4.75
C LEU A 46 -9.82 -1.35 5.99
N GLY A 47 -9.02 -1.56 7.02
CA GLY A 47 -9.41 -2.28 8.23
C GLY A 47 -9.21 -3.81 8.17
N PRO A 48 -9.37 -4.49 9.32
CA PRO A 48 -9.11 -5.93 9.44
C PRO A 48 -10.09 -6.80 8.66
N ARG A 49 -11.35 -6.36 8.49
CA ARG A 49 -12.36 -7.06 7.70
C ARG A 49 -11.95 -7.18 6.23
N ALA A 50 -11.44 -6.10 5.65
CA ALA A 50 -10.97 -6.12 4.26
C ALA A 50 -9.80 -7.09 4.06
N TRP A 51 -8.87 -7.17 5.03
CA TRP A 51 -7.80 -8.17 4.97
C TRP A 51 -8.34 -9.61 4.96
N GLN A 52 -9.31 -9.94 5.81
CA GLN A 52 -9.93 -11.27 5.82
C GLN A 52 -10.57 -11.63 4.48
N LEU A 53 -11.29 -10.67 3.87
CA LEU A 53 -11.89 -10.87 2.55
C LEU A 53 -10.83 -11.09 1.47
N LEU A 54 -9.75 -10.29 1.47
CA LEU A 54 -8.64 -10.47 0.54
C LEU A 54 -7.93 -11.81 0.70
N ASP A 55 -7.75 -12.28 1.94
CA ASP A 55 -7.12 -13.57 2.23
C ASP A 55 -7.97 -14.74 1.69
N THR A 56 -9.29 -14.70 1.92
CA THR A 56 -10.24 -15.66 1.33
C THR A 56 -10.16 -15.65 -0.20
N LEU A 57 -10.19 -14.48 -0.83
CA LEU A 57 -10.13 -14.33 -2.29
C LEU A 57 -8.78 -14.81 -2.88
N ARG A 58 -7.69 -14.76 -2.11
CA ARG A 58 -6.36 -15.25 -2.54
C ARG A 58 -6.23 -16.77 -2.46
N GLY A 59 -6.91 -17.40 -1.50
CA GLY A 59 -6.98 -18.87 -1.40
C GLY A 59 -7.61 -19.52 -2.65
N GLU A 60 -8.52 -18.80 -3.30
CA GLU A 60 -9.23 -19.21 -4.49
C GLU A 60 -8.42 -18.91 -5.76
N ARG A 61 -7.45 -19.80 -6.07
CA ARG A 61 -6.44 -19.69 -7.16
C ARG A 61 -6.95 -19.32 -8.57
N ARG A 62 -8.26 -19.33 -8.83
CA ARG A 62 -8.84 -19.03 -10.16
C ARG A 62 -8.77 -17.54 -10.54
N THR A 63 -8.66 -16.62 -9.58
CA THR A 63 -9.05 -15.22 -9.86
C THR A 63 -8.41 -14.17 -8.94
N GLY A 64 -7.09 -14.26 -8.76
CA GLY A 64 -6.30 -13.22 -8.07
C GLY A 64 -6.25 -11.86 -8.78
N ARG A 65 -6.88 -11.69 -9.95
CA ARG A 65 -6.84 -10.44 -10.72
C ARG A 65 -7.56 -9.28 -10.02
N SER A 66 -8.74 -9.51 -9.45
CA SER A 66 -9.47 -8.44 -8.72
C SER A 66 -8.73 -8.03 -7.45
N ALA A 67 -8.15 -8.99 -6.72
CA ALA A 67 -7.31 -8.72 -5.56
C ALA A 67 -6.06 -7.92 -5.96
N ARG A 68 -5.39 -8.28 -7.05
CA ARG A 68 -4.24 -7.54 -7.58
C ARG A 68 -4.58 -6.10 -7.98
N MET A 69 -5.70 -5.89 -8.65
CA MET A 69 -6.17 -4.53 -8.99
C MET A 69 -6.47 -3.69 -7.75
N LEU A 70 -7.03 -4.30 -6.70
CA LEU A 70 -7.22 -3.62 -5.41
C LEU A 70 -5.87 -3.28 -4.76
N TYR A 71 -4.89 -4.18 -4.81
CA TYR A 71 -3.54 -3.89 -4.32
C TYR A 71 -2.85 -2.74 -5.08
N GLU A 72 -3.09 -2.59 -6.37
CA GLU A 72 -2.60 -1.44 -7.15
C GLU A 72 -3.20 -0.13 -6.65
N VAL A 73 -4.52 -0.08 -6.39
CA VAL A 73 -5.19 1.11 -5.83
C VAL A 73 -4.64 1.44 -4.44
N LEU A 74 -4.45 0.42 -3.58
CA LEU A 74 -3.89 0.61 -2.24
C LEU A 74 -2.43 1.06 -2.28
N GLY A 75 -1.64 0.54 -3.24
CA GLY A 75 -0.26 0.96 -3.46
C GLY A 75 -0.15 2.42 -3.82
N ASP A 76 -1.00 2.90 -4.74
CA ASP A 76 -1.00 4.31 -5.16
C ASP A 76 -1.38 5.27 -4.02
N ILE A 77 -2.33 4.88 -3.16
CA ILE A 77 -2.66 5.65 -1.95
C ILE A 77 -1.49 5.63 -0.96
N TRP A 78 -0.93 4.45 -0.72
CA TRP A 78 0.14 4.25 0.27
C TRP A 78 1.42 4.99 -0.09
N VAL A 79 1.86 4.92 -1.34
CA VAL A 79 3.09 5.58 -1.80
C VAL A 79 3.00 7.09 -1.60
N VAL A 80 1.83 7.68 -1.85
CA VAL A 80 1.61 9.11 -1.61
C VAL A 80 1.62 9.41 -0.12
N GLN A 81 0.88 8.66 0.70
CA GLN A 81 0.85 8.88 2.15
C GLN A 81 2.22 8.75 2.83
N ARG A 82 3.14 7.97 2.26
CA ARG A 82 4.48 7.73 2.82
C ARG A 82 5.58 8.59 2.22
N ASN A 83 5.30 9.34 1.15
CA ASN A 83 6.26 10.19 0.49
C ASN A 83 5.86 11.68 0.62
N PRO A 84 6.50 12.45 1.53
CA PRO A 84 6.22 13.87 1.71
C PRO A 84 6.36 14.68 0.42
N TYR A 85 7.32 14.34 -0.44
CA TYR A 85 7.53 15.05 -1.71
C TYR A 85 6.36 14.85 -2.69
N LEU A 86 5.76 13.66 -2.73
CA LEU A 86 4.56 13.42 -3.53
C LEU A 86 3.35 14.16 -2.95
N GLN A 87 3.22 14.19 -1.62
CA GLN A 87 2.15 14.95 -0.98
C GLN A 87 2.27 16.44 -1.28
N ASP A 88 3.46 17.03 -1.14
CA ASP A 88 3.69 18.44 -1.43
C ASP A 88 3.44 18.76 -2.91
N ASP A 89 3.93 17.94 -3.84
CA ASP A 89 3.66 18.10 -5.28
C ASP A 89 2.15 18.04 -5.61
N LEU A 90 1.40 17.13 -4.98
CA LEU A 90 -0.04 17.00 -5.16
C LEU A 90 -0.84 18.13 -4.48
N LEU A 91 -0.32 18.69 -3.39
CA LEU A 91 -0.90 19.87 -2.73
C LEU A 91 -0.68 21.13 -3.58
N ASP A 92 0.49 21.27 -4.19
CA ASP A 92 0.85 22.43 -5.01
C ASP A 92 0.23 22.36 -6.42
N ASN A 93 -0.14 21.16 -6.88
CA ASN A 93 -0.73 20.93 -8.20
C ASN A 93 -2.13 20.28 -8.14
N PRO A 94 -3.20 21.07 -7.94
CA PRO A 94 -4.57 20.56 -7.82
C PRO A 94 -5.04 19.75 -9.03
N LYS A 95 -4.54 20.07 -10.24
CA LYS A 95 -4.85 19.33 -11.46
C LYS A 95 -4.29 17.91 -11.42
N ARG A 96 -3.02 17.75 -11.05
CA ARG A 96 -2.38 16.43 -10.92
C ARG A 96 -3.06 15.58 -9.84
N ARG A 97 -3.40 16.19 -8.71
CA ARG A 97 -4.20 15.56 -7.65
C ARG A 97 -5.56 15.06 -8.16
N GLY A 98 -6.30 15.89 -8.90
CA GLY A 98 -7.57 15.51 -9.51
C GLY A 98 -7.43 14.31 -10.45
N GLN A 99 -6.40 14.31 -11.31
CA GLN A 99 -6.11 13.21 -12.23
C GLN A 99 -5.79 11.90 -11.49
N LEU A 100 -5.02 11.96 -10.40
CA LEU A 100 -4.74 10.77 -9.58
C LEU A 100 -6.02 10.21 -8.97
N ILE A 101 -6.84 11.05 -8.33
CA ILE A 101 -8.09 10.64 -7.70
C ILE A 101 -9.06 10.04 -8.74
N GLU A 102 -9.19 10.67 -9.90
CA GLU A 102 -9.99 10.16 -11.01
C GLU A 102 -9.49 8.79 -11.50
N ALA A 103 -8.18 8.62 -11.63
CA ALA A 103 -7.57 7.34 -12.02
C ALA A 103 -7.86 6.24 -10.99
N LEU A 104 -7.81 6.55 -9.68
CA LEU A 104 -8.16 5.60 -8.62
C LEU A 104 -9.64 5.18 -8.72
N HIS A 105 -10.55 6.14 -8.91
CA HIS A 105 -11.98 5.85 -9.13
C HIS A 105 -12.21 5.00 -10.38
N HIS A 106 -11.51 5.31 -11.47
CA HIS A 106 -11.61 4.54 -12.71
C HIS A 106 -11.18 3.08 -12.50
N ARG A 107 -10.05 2.84 -11.81
CA ARG A 107 -9.58 1.48 -11.50
C ARG A 107 -10.57 0.71 -10.63
N LEU A 108 -11.17 1.36 -9.63
CA LEU A 108 -12.24 0.74 -8.83
C LEU A 108 -13.47 0.39 -9.69
N GLY A 109 -13.83 1.26 -10.64
CA GLY A 109 -14.88 0.98 -11.62
C GLY A 109 -14.57 -0.23 -12.50
N GLU A 110 -13.32 -0.41 -12.93
CA GLU A 110 -12.88 -1.58 -13.69
C GLU A 110 -12.92 -2.87 -12.87
N VAL A 111 -12.68 -2.81 -11.56
CA VAL A 111 -12.87 -3.96 -10.65
C VAL A 111 -14.36 -4.28 -10.51
N GLN A 112 -15.21 -3.27 -10.36
CA GLN A 112 -16.67 -3.42 -10.26
C GLN A 112 -17.26 -4.06 -11.53
N LYS A 113 -16.77 -3.73 -12.73
CA LYS A 113 -17.23 -4.33 -14.00
C LYS A 113 -16.87 -5.82 -14.14
N ARG A 114 -15.86 -6.29 -13.42
CA ARG A 114 -15.38 -7.68 -13.46
C ARG A 114 -16.11 -8.60 -12.49
N ARG A 115 -17.06 -8.06 -11.73
CA ARG A 115 -17.95 -8.81 -10.86
C ARG A 115 -18.88 -9.69 -11.70
N ASP A 116 -19.02 -10.94 -11.27
CA ASP A 116 -19.87 -11.93 -11.94
C ASP A 116 -20.66 -12.70 -10.88
N PRO A 117 -21.82 -12.17 -10.46
CA PRO A 117 -22.65 -12.79 -9.45
C PRO A 117 -23.27 -14.12 -9.92
N ALA A 118 -23.35 -14.36 -11.23
CA ALA A 118 -23.90 -15.60 -11.78
C ALA A 118 -22.90 -16.76 -11.69
N ALA A 119 -21.60 -16.47 -11.78
CA ALA A 119 -20.56 -17.48 -11.63
C ALA A 119 -20.28 -17.83 -10.16
N ASP A 120 -20.28 -16.85 -9.26
CA ASP A 120 -19.99 -17.06 -7.83
C ASP A 120 -20.53 -15.91 -6.96
N ALA A 121 -21.72 -16.11 -6.39
CA ALA A 121 -22.40 -15.10 -5.59
C ALA A 121 -21.69 -14.77 -4.27
N GLN A 122 -21.04 -15.76 -3.62
CA GLN A 122 -20.34 -15.54 -2.35
C GLN A 122 -19.10 -14.67 -2.59
N ARG A 123 -18.36 -14.97 -3.65
CA ARG A 123 -17.19 -14.21 -4.05
C ARG A 123 -17.54 -12.81 -4.52
N ASP A 124 -18.62 -12.68 -5.28
CA ASP A 124 -19.13 -11.39 -5.72
C ASP A 124 -19.47 -10.47 -4.54
N ALA A 125 -20.10 -11.01 -3.49
CA ALA A 125 -20.39 -10.28 -2.27
C ALA A 125 -19.11 -9.82 -1.56
N ALA A 126 -18.09 -10.68 -1.47
CA ALA A 126 -16.79 -10.33 -0.88
C ALA A 126 -16.08 -9.20 -1.66
N VAL A 127 -16.10 -9.25 -2.99
CA VAL A 127 -15.55 -8.18 -3.84
C VAL A 127 -16.35 -6.89 -3.67
N GLY A 128 -17.67 -6.98 -3.54
CA GLY A 128 -18.54 -5.85 -3.25
C GLY A 128 -18.18 -5.13 -1.95
N GLU A 129 -18.04 -5.88 -0.84
CA GLU A 129 -17.60 -5.31 0.45
C GLU A 129 -16.22 -4.63 0.34
N LEU A 130 -15.27 -5.25 -0.36
CA LEU A 130 -13.95 -4.68 -0.58
C LEU A 130 -13.98 -3.40 -1.40
N LEU A 131 -14.84 -3.34 -2.42
CA LEU A 131 -15.01 -2.14 -3.23
C LEU A 131 -15.59 -0.99 -2.40
N THR A 132 -16.57 -1.25 -1.54
CA THR A 132 -17.09 -0.23 -0.62
C THR A 132 -16.00 0.30 0.30
N ALA A 133 -15.18 -0.58 0.89
CA ALA A 133 -14.06 -0.16 1.73
C ALA A 133 -13.03 0.66 0.93
N ALA A 134 -12.69 0.22 -0.28
CA ALA A 134 -11.71 0.90 -1.13
C ALA A 134 -12.21 2.28 -1.60
N HIS A 135 -13.49 2.41 -1.94
CA HIS A 135 -14.11 3.70 -2.24
C HIS A 135 -14.03 4.65 -1.04
N GLY A 136 -14.28 4.14 0.18
CA GLY A 136 -14.11 4.90 1.41
C GLY A 136 -12.67 5.39 1.60
N ALA A 137 -11.68 4.54 1.33
CA ALA A 137 -10.27 4.93 1.43
C ALA A 137 -9.87 5.99 0.40
N VAL A 138 -10.34 5.89 -0.85
CA VAL A 138 -10.11 6.93 -1.88
C VAL A 138 -10.77 8.25 -1.48
N ALA A 139 -11.99 8.21 -0.94
CA ALA A 139 -12.67 9.41 -0.46
C ALA A 139 -11.92 10.07 0.70
N ALA A 140 -11.52 9.30 1.72
CA ALA A 140 -10.73 9.79 2.84
C ALA A 140 -9.37 10.38 2.40
N PHE A 141 -8.74 9.76 1.40
CA PHE A 141 -7.52 10.25 0.78
C PHE A 141 -7.74 11.59 0.06
N ALA A 142 -8.81 11.73 -0.72
CA ALA A 142 -9.17 12.99 -1.37
C ALA A 142 -9.43 14.10 -0.34
N GLU A 143 -10.21 13.81 0.69
CA GLU A 143 -10.51 14.77 1.77
C GLU A 143 -9.28 15.22 2.54
N MET A 144 -8.26 14.36 2.70
CA MET A 144 -7.00 14.74 3.35
C MET A 144 -6.38 15.96 2.67
N PHE A 145 -6.35 15.98 1.34
CA PHE A 145 -5.80 17.12 0.59
C PHE A 145 -6.66 18.37 0.71
N GLU A 146 -7.99 18.22 0.71
CA GLU A 146 -8.89 19.36 0.92
C GLU A 146 -8.72 19.97 2.31
N ARG A 147 -8.60 19.14 3.35
CA ARG A 147 -8.34 19.61 4.72
C ARG A 147 -7.03 20.39 4.82
N VAL A 148 -5.95 19.89 4.23
CA VAL A 148 -4.65 20.58 4.24
C VAL A 148 -4.70 21.87 3.41
N ALA A 149 -5.41 21.87 2.28
CA ALA A 149 -5.57 23.06 1.45
C ALA A 149 -6.34 24.19 2.18
N VAL A 150 -7.33 23.84 3.01
CA VAL A 150 -8.05 24.81 3.86
C VAL A 150 -7.14 25.40 4.94
N LEU A 151 -6.28 24.60 5.57
CA LEU A 151 -5.36 25.07 6.62
C LEU A 151 -4.20 25.94 6.10
N ARG A 152 -3.89 25.86 4.80
CA ARG A 152 -2.87 26.68 4.14
C ARG A 152 -3.40 28.07 3.70
N LYS A 153 -4.70 28.34 3.82
CA LYS A 153 -5.32 29.66 3.53
C LYS A 153 -5.39 30.51 4.79
#